data_AF-A0A1F2R0K2-F1
#
_entry.id   AF-A0A1F2R0K2-F1
#
_cell.length_a   1.000
_cell.length_b   1.000
_cell.length_c   1.000
_cell.angle_alpha   90.00
_cell.angle_beta   90.00
_cell.angle_gamma   90.00
#
_symmetry.space_group_name_H-M   'P 1'
#
loop_
_entity.id
_entity.type
_entity.pdbx_description
1 polymer ?
#
loop_
_entity_poly.entity_id
_entity_poly.type
_entity_poly.pdbx_seq_one_letter_code
_entity_poly.pdbx_strand_id
1 'polypeptide(L)'
;MKFVLLTPDQKLAEIKRLYYQTTAHTIEQDLAKALDLLKSMANEEERQRAAVYMDGLSQMRSDWSHKGQSEKEKGKRSKSF
;
A
#
# COMPACT_ATOMS: atom_id res chain seq x y z
N MET A 1 13.35 2.38 -15.08
CA MET A 1 11.93 2.77 -15.20
C MET A 1 11.26 1.88 -16.25
N LYS A 2 10.35 0.98 -15.86
CA LYS A 2 9.79 -0.09 -16.73
C LYS A 2 8.26 -0.03 -16.89
N PHE A 3 7.64 1.07 -16.45
CA PHE A 3 6.17 1.23 -16.37
C PHE A 3 5.52 1.87 -17.62
N VAL A 4 6.33 2.29 -18.60
CA VAL A 4 5.87 3.05 -19.78
C VAL A 4 5.15 2.15 -20.81
N LEU A 5 5.28 0.82 -20.70
CA LEU A 5 4.73 -0.13 -21.68
C LEU A 5 3.41 -0.79 -21.28
N LEU A 6 2.88 -0.53 -20.08
CA LEU A 6 1.61 -1.13 -19.62
C LEU A 6 0.42 -0.28 -20.08
N THR A 7 -0.64 -0.95 -20.57
CA THR A 7 -1.93 -0.31 -20.82
C THR A 7 -2.56 0.17 -19.50
N PRO A 8 -3.50 1.13 -19.53
CA PRO A 8 -4.19 1.59 -18.32
C PRO A 8 -4.81 0.45 -17.50
N ASP A 9 -5.44 -0.52 -18.17
CA ASP A 9 -6.04 -1.69 -17.51
C ASP A 9 -5.00 -2.60 -16.85
N GLN A 10 -3.83 -2.76 -17.48
CA GLN A 10 -2.73 -3.52 -16.88
C GLN A 10 -2.15 -2.84 -15.64
N LYS A 11 -2.10 -1.50 -15.61
CA LYS A 11 -1.69 -0.76 -14.43
C LYS A 11 -2.68 -0.95 -13.29
N LEU A 12 -3.98 -0.88 -13.58
CA LEU A 12 -5.03 -1.16 -12.59
C LEU A 12 -4.94 -2.61 -12.08
N ALA A 13 -4.73 -3.57 -12.98
CA ALA A 13 -4.57 -4.97 -12.61
C ALA A 13 -3.35 -5.19 -11.70
N GLU A 14 -2.24 -4.48 -11.93
CA GLU A 14 -1.06 -4.57 -11.07
C GLU A 14 -1.29 -3.92 -9.69
N ILE A 15 -1.96 -2.76 -9.63
CA ILE A 15 -2.37 -2.15 -8.34
C ILE A 15 -3.26 -3.13 -7.57
N LYS A 16 -4.22 -3.77 -8.25
CA LYS A 16 -5.09 -4.80 -7.66
C LYS A 16 -4.27 -6.00 -7.16
N ARG A 17 -3.27 -6.45 -7.93
CA ARG A 17 -2.38 -7.55 -7.52
C ARG A 17 -1.62 -7.20 -6.25
N LEU A 18 -1.05 -6.00 -6.17
CA LEU A 18 -0.34 -5.50 -4.99
C LEU A 18 -1.27 -5.47 -3.77
N TYR A 19 -2.50 -4.99 -3.94
CA TYR A 19 -3.51 -4.99 -2.86
C TYR A 19 -3.77 -6.39 -2.27
N TYR A 20 -3.92 -7.42 -3.10
CA TYR A 20 -4.21 -8.78 -2.60
C TYR A 20 -2.99 -9.54 -2.10
N GLN A 21 -1.78 -9.19 -2.56
CA GLN A 21 -0.55 -9.91 -2.22
C GLN A 21 0.30 -9.22 -1.16
N THR A 22 0.00 -7.95 -0.84
CA THR A 22 0.78 -7.20 0.14
C THR A 22 0.76 -7.88 1.51
N THR A 23 1.85 -7.72 2.24
CA THR A 23 2.00 -8.23 3.62
C THR A 23 2.54 -7.12 4.52
N ALA A 24 2.51 -7.34 5.84
CA ALA A 24 3.12 -6.41 6.80
C ALA A 24 4.60 -6.10 6.51
N HIS A 25 5.32 -7.03 5.88
CA HIS A 25 6.73 -6.87 5.53
C HIS A 25 6.95 -6.09 4.22
N THR A 26 6.00 -6.15 3.29
CA THR A 26 6.15 -5.59 1.93
C THR A 26 5.35 -4.31 1.70
N ILE A 27 4.45 -3.96 2.63
CA ILE A 27 3.46 -2.88 2.45
C ILE A 27 4.05 -1.53 2.02
N GLU A 28 5.20 -1.14 2.56
CA GLU A 28 5.85 0.13 2.20
C GLU A 28 6.32 0.11 0.74
N GLN A 29 6.90 -1.01 0.29
CA GLN A 29 7.38 -1.18 -1.08
C GLN A 29 6.23 -1.31 -2.07
N ASP A 30 5.18 -2.05 -1.68
CA ASP A 30 4.02 -2.28 -2.53
C ASP A 30 3.18 -1.00 -2.69
N LEU A 31 3.01 -0.21 -1.61
CA LEU A 31 2.38 1.10 -1.68
C LEU A 31 3.16 2.08 -2.57
N ALA A 32 4.50 2.09 -2.47
CA ALA A 32 5.34 2.94 -3.33
C ALA A 32 5.18 2.58 -4.82
N LYS A 33 5.19 1.29 -5.16
CA LYS A 33 4.95 0.82 -6.55
C LYS A 33 3.54 1.19 -7.03
N ALA A 34 2.53 1.02 -6.18
CA ALA A 34 1.16 1.35 -6.53
C ALA A 34 0.98 2.86 -6.78
N LEU A 35 1.65 3.72 -5.99
CA LEU A 35 1.69 5.17 -6.21
C LEU A 35 2.35 5.53 -7.54
N ASP A 36 3.46 4.89 -7.88
CA ASP A 36 4.15 5.13 -9.16
C ASP A 36 3.29 4.70 -10.36
N LEU A 37 2.57 3.57 -10.25
CA LEU A 37 1.61 3.13 -11.25
C LEU A 37 0.47 4.15 -11.39
N LEU A 38 -0.13 4.58 -10.28
CA LEU A 38 -1.23 5.54 -10.25
C LEU A 38 -0.85 6.88 -10.92
N LYS A 39 0.33 7.42 -10.59
CA LYS A 39 0.86 8.66 -11.20
C LYS A 39 1.05 8.55 -12.71
N SER A 40 1.32 7.35 -13.20
CA SER A 40 1.52 7.09 -14.63
C SER A 40 0.21 6.85 -15.41
N MET A 41 -0.95 6.84 -14.75
CA MET A 41 -2.25 6.67 -15.39
C MET A 41 -2.75 8.01 -15.93
N ALA A 42 -3.05 8.04 -17.23
CA ALA A 42 -3.44 9.27 -17.94
C ALA A 42 -4.95 9.56 -17.86
N ASN A 43 -5.78 8.54 -17.69
CA ASN A 43 -7.24 8.66 -17.66
C ASN A 43 -7.76 8.63 -16.21
N GLU A 44 -8.75 9.48 -15.96
CA GLU A 44 -9.33 9.74 -14.65
C GLU A 44 -10.22 8.59 -14.18
N GLU A 45 -10.92 7.92 -15.09
CA GLU A 45 -11.82 6.80 -14.74
C GLU A 45 -11.06 5.63 -14.11
N GLU A 46 -9.94 5.20 -14.70
CA GLU A 46 -9.13 4.12 -14.13
C GLU A 46 -8.43 4.59 -12.86
N ARG A 47 -8.06 5.88 -12.76
CA ARG A 47 -7.46 6.44 -11.55
C ARG A 47 -8.44 6.40 -10.37
N GLN A 48 -9.71 6.71 -10.61
CA GLN A 48 -10.78 6.58 -9.61
C GLN A 48 -10.96 5.12 -9.17
N ARG A 49 -10.95 4.17 -10.12
CA ARG A 49 -11.00 2.74 -9.77
C ARG A 49 -9.78 2.30 -8.95
N ALA A 50 -8.59 2.78 -9.31
CA ALA A 50 -7.35 2.49 -8.60
C ALA A 50 -7.34 3.08 -7.18
N ALA A 51 -7.94 4.26 -6.98
CA ALA A 51 -7.97 4.96 -5.70
C ALA A 51 -8.59 4.12 -4.57
N VAL A 52 -9.60 3.30 -4.87
CA VAL A 52 -10.21 2.37 -3.90
C VAL A 52 -9.18 1.37 -3.35
N TYR A 53 -8.33 0.83 -4.21
CA TYR A 53 -7.28 -0.10 -3.80
C TYR A 53 -6.15 0.63 -3.05
N MET A 54 -5.84 1.87 -3.43
CA MET A 54 -4.85 2.71 -2.74
C MET A 54 -5.26 3.06 -1.31
N ASP A 55 -6.55 3.33 -1.09
CA ASP A 55 -7.11 3.58 0.23
C ASP A 55 -6.95 2.34 1.13
N GLY A 56 -7.32 1.17 0.62
CA GLY A 56 -7.14 -0.09 1.35
C GLY A 56 -5.68 -0.45 1.65
N LEU A 57 -4.74 -0.18 0.73
CA LEU A 57 -3.30 -0.30 0.99
C LEU A 57 -2.85 0.64 2.11
N SER A 58 -3.34 1.88 2.10
CA SER A 58 -3.00 2.89 3.13
C SER A 58 -3.54 2.50 4.50
N GLN A 59 -4.75 1.93 4.54
CA GLN A 59 -5.35 1.40 5.76
C GLN A 59 -4.54 0.22 6.33
N MET A 60 -4.18 -0.77 5.49
CA MET A 60 -3.34 -1.91 5.91
C MET A 60 -1.99 -1.46 6.47
N ARG A 61 -1.35 -0.47 5.82
CA ARG A 61 -0.10 0.13 6.30
C ARG A 61 -0.27 0.72 7.70
N SER A 62 -1.34 1.48 7.92
CA SER A 62 -1.64 2.07 9.22
C SER A 62 -1.82 0.99 10.29
N ASP A 63 -2.66 -0.01 10.01
CA ASP A 63 -2.97 -1.09 10.94
C ASP A 63 -1.72 -1.89 11.35
N TRP A 64 -0.86 -2.20 10.38
CA TRP A 64 0.39 -2.94 10.64
C TRP A 64 1.44 -2.09 11.34
N SER A 65 1.50 -0.79 11.05
CA SER A 65 2.35 0.15 11.79
C SER A 65 1.93 0.26 13.26
N HIS A 66 0.63 0.34 13.55
CA HIS A 66 0.12 0.44 14.91
C HIS A 66 0.26 -0.87 15.72
N LYS A 67 0.14 -2.05 15.07
CA LYS A 67 0.39 -3.34 15.73
C LYS A 67 1.83 -3.48 16.25
N GLY A 68 2.81 -2.90 15.56
CA GLY A 68 4.20 -2.90 16.04
C GLY A 68 4.46 -1.98 17.24
N GLN A 69 3.55 -1.03 17.54
CA GLN A 69 3.70 -0.07 18.64
C GLN A 69 3.04 -0.55 19.94
N SER A 70 1.91 -1.25 19.85
CA SER A 70 1.16 -1.73 21.02
C SER A 70 1.91 -2.80 21.83
N GLU A 71 2.79 -3.60 21.19
CA GLU A 71 3.69 -4.52 21.90
C GLU A 71 4.85 -3.78 22.61
N LYS A 72 5.38 -2.71 22.01
CA LYS A 72 6.51 -1.95 22.60
C LYS A 72 6.10 -1.09 23.79
N GLU A 73 4.87 -0.55 23.80
CA GLU A 73 4.38 0.25 24.94
C GLU A 73 4.08 -0.58 26.19
N LYS A 74 3.61 -1.83 26.06
CA LYS A 74 3.38 -2.73 27.20
C LYS A 74 4.67 -3.19 27.88
N GLY A 75 5.79 -3.28 27.15
CA GLY A 75 7.10 -3.64 27.70
C GLY A 75 7.82 -2.51 28.45
N LYS A 76 7.42 -1.24 28.23
CA LYS A 76 8.07 -0.07 28.85
C LYS A 76 7.46 0.31 30.20
N ARG A 77 6.20 -0.04 30.45
CA ARG A 77 5.50 0.19 31.73
C ARG A 77 5.82 -0.84 32.83
N SER A 78 6.46 -1.95 32.47
CA SER A 78 6.78 -3.05 33.39
C SER A 78 8.21 -3.00 33.96
N LYS A 79 8.98 -1.95 33.67
CA LYS A 79 10.36 -1.76 34.15
C LYS A 79 10.59 -0.55 35.06
N SER A 80 9.52 0.09 35.54
CA SER A 80 9.61 1.07 36.62
C SER A 80 9.16 0.41 37.92
N PHE A 81 10.10 -0.26 38.58
CA PHE A 81 10.06 -0.63 39.99
C PHE A 81 11.43 -0.29 40.59
#